data_AF-A0AAV6DIN5-F1
#
_entry.id   AF-A0AAV6DIN5-F1
#
_cell.length_a   1.000
_cell.length_b   1.000
_cell.length_c   1.000
_cell.angle_alpha   90.00
_cell.angle_beta   90.00
_cell.angle_gamma   90.00
#
_symmetry.space_group_name_H-M   'P 1'
#
loop_
_entity.id
_entity.type
_entity.pdbx_description
1 polymer ?
#
loop_
_entity_poly.entity_id
_entity_poly.type
_entity_poly.pdbx_seq_one_letter_code
_entity_poly.pdbx_strand_id
1 'polypeptide(L)'
;MSRPAGRGVWLALLLALAGCTHLTPAQRTQLHLWERVAKRVTAHYEVSAVTFLVGAQDGPGGGAVRPGGIITIRPDMLEPLPAGQSRDFLLAHELAHWVLGHAYRRPPDEAATATWEVEQQRRELDANAEAVKILAVGWHWTERRAFFHAHAYLWTYRRGVVARQIGVPAGHPPDPCVEINDLIRHYPAYRDIAENCPSWPEPRWVEHVGRRESSLSAPAIDAR
;
A
#
# COMPACT_ATOMS: atom_id res chain seq x y z
N MET A 1 20.66 -57.10 -7.93
CA MET A 1 19.55 -56.17 -8.18
C MET A 1 19.90 -54.82 -7.57
N SER A 2 20.47 -53.91 -8.37
CA SER A 2 20.92 -52.60 -7.91
C SER A 2 19.77 -51.61 -7.98
N ARG A 3 19.28 -51.13 -6.83
CA ARG A 3 18.26 -50.06 -6.78
C ARG A 3 18.88 -48.73 -7.21
N PRO A 4 18.24 -47.93 -8.07
CA PRO A 4 18.78 -46.65 -8.48
C PRO A 4 18.58 -45.64 -7.33
N ALA A 5 19.64 -45.39 -6.57
CA ALA A 5 19.71 -44.32 -5.56
C ALA A 5 19.83 -42.92 -6.21
N GLY A 6 19.06 -42.66 -7.27
CA GLY A 6 19.20 -41.44 -8.09
C GLY A 6 18.03 -40.46 -7.95
N ARG A 7 16.79 -40.95 -7.82
CA ARG A 7 15.61 -40.07 -7.98
C ARG A 7 15.25 -39.25 -6.73
N GLY A 8 15.55 -39.76 -5.53
CA GLY A 8 15.24 -39.06 -4.27
C GLY A 8 16.15 -37.85 -4.02
N VAL A 9 17.41 -37.93 -4.44
CA VAL A 9 18.40 -36.86 -4.24
C VAL A 9 18.08 -35.64 -5.10
N TRP A 10 17.66 -35.84 -6.37
CA TRP A 10 17.28 -34.73 -7.25
C TRP A 10 15.99 -34.03 -6.81
N LEU A 11 15.01 -34.77 -6.28
CA LEU A 11 13.76 -34.18 -5.78
C LEU A 11 14.02 -33.37 -4.49
N ALA A 12 14.89 -33.85 -3.60
CA ALA A 12 15.29 -33.13 -2.40
C ALA A 12 16.14 -31.88 -2.71
N LEU A 13 16.99 -31.92 -3.74
CA LEU A 13 17.76 -30.75 -4.18
C LEU A 13 16.87 -29.68 -4.82
N LEU A 14 15.84 -30.09 -5.58
CA LEU A 14 14.85 -29.17 -6.17
C LEU A 14 13.93 -28.55 -5.11
N LEU A 15 13.57 -29.31 -4.06
CA LEU A 15 12.79 -28.79 -2.93
C LEU A 15 13.63 -27.88 -2.01
N ALA A 16 14.94 -28.12 -1.89
CA ALA A 16 15.85 -27.25 -1.14
C ALA A 16 16.11 -25.89 -1.82
N LEU A 17 16.00 -25.83 -3.15
CA LEU A 17 16.09 -24.57 -3.91
C LEU A 17 14.79 -23.74 -3.87
N ALA A 18 13.69 -24.28 -3.34
CA ALA A 18 12.39 -23.61 -3.29
C ALA A 18 12.09 -22.89 -1.97
N GLY A 19 13.00 -22.91 -0.99
CA GLY A 19 12.72 -22.49 0.39
C GLY A 19 13.30 -21.13 0.84
N CYS A 20 14.04 -20.42 -0.01
CA CYS A 20 14.46 -19.05 0.23
C CYS A 20 14.05 -18.26 -1.01
N THR A 21 12.99 -17.46 -0.92
CA THR A 21 12.64 -16.49 -1.96
C THR A 21 13.74 -15.43 -1.99
N HIS A 22 14.86 -15.76 -2.64
CA HIS A 22 15.92 -14.82 -2.89
C HIS A 22 15.39 -13.75 -3.83
N LEU A 23 15.47 -12.50 -3.39
CA LEU A 23 15.17 -11.35 -4.24
C LEU A 23 15.97 -11.45 -5.54
N THR A 24 15.36 -11.09 -6.67
CA THR A 24 16.07 -11.00 -7.94
C THR A 24 17.20 -9.96 -7.84
N PRO A 25 18.23 -9.99 -8.71
CA PRO A 25 19.26 -8.96 -8.73
C PRO A 25 18.69 -7.53 -8.87
N ALA A 26 17.62 -7.38 -9.65
CA ALA A 26 16.92 -6.09 -9.81
C ALA A 26 16.24 -5.66 -8.51
N GLN A 27 15.52 -6.56 -7.84
CA GLN A 27 14.88 -6.29 -6.56
C GLN A 27 15.91 -5.93 -5.47
N ARG A 28 17.06 -6.62 -5.41
CA ARG A 28 18.15 -6.26 -4.48
C ARG A 28 18.73 -4.88 -4.74
N THR A 29 18.96 -4.55 -6.02
CA THR A 29 19.45 -3.22 -6.41
C THR A 29 18.47 -2.14 -5.97
N GLN A 30 17.17 -2.39 -6.14
CA GLN A 30 16.12 -1.47 -5.73
C GLN A 30 16.04 -1.36 -4.19
N LEU A 31 16.11 -2.47 -3.46
CA LEU A 31 16.14 -2.45 -1.99
C LEU A 31 17.31 -1.62 -1.47
N HIS A 32 18.51 -1.79 -2.03
CA HIS A 32 19.67 -0.98 -1.64
C HIS A 32 19.49 0.51 -1.96
N LEU A 33 18.79 0.85 -3.04
CA LEU A 33 18.42 2.23 -3.31
C LEU A 33 17.49 2.76 -2.21
N TRP A 34 16.46 2.00 -1.86
CA TRP A 34 15.51 2.35 -0.80
C TRP A 34 16.16 2.50 0.57
N GLU A 35 17.10 1.63 0.93
CA GLU A 35 17.88 1.75 2.17
C GLU A 35 18.69 3.06 2.22
N ARG A 36 19.34 3.44 1.11
CA ARG A 36 20.09 4.70 1.03
C ARG A 36 19.17 5.92 1.11
N VAL A 37 18.03 5.88 0.43
CA VAL A 37 17.01 6.93 0.49
C VAL A 37 16.49 7.07 1.92
N ALA A 38 16.07 5.97 2.53
CA ALA A 38 15.55 5.96 3.89
C ALA A 38 16.57 6.52 4.88
N LYS A 39 17.85 6.14 4.78
CA LYS A 39 18.92 6.70 5.60
C LYS A 39 19.05 8.21 5.48
N ARG A 40 18.95 8.77 4.25
CA ARG A 40 18.97 10.23 4.04
C ARG A 40 17.77 10.90 4.70
N VAL A 41 16.59 10.33 4.52
CA VAL A 41 15.33 10.86 5.07
C VAL A 41 15.37 10.83 6.59
N THR A 42 15.66 9.69 7.21
CA THR A 42 15.68 9.58 8.68
C THR A 42 16.73 10.50 9.31
N ALA A 43 17.88 10.71 8.65
CA ALA A 43 18.86 11.69 9.10
C ALA A 43 18.36 13.14 8.97
N HIS A 44 17.65 13.48 7.89
CA HIS A 44 17.09 14.82 7.70
C HIS A 44 16.03 15.17 8.75
N TYR A 45 15.16 14.21 9.09
CA TYR A 45 14.11 14.37 10.10
C TYR A 45 14.58 14.09 11.53
N GLU A 46 15.87 13.78 11.72
CA GLU A 46 16.46 13.47 13.04
C GLU A 46 15.74 12.34 13.80
N VAL A 47 15.21 11.35 13.06
CA VAL A 47 14.59 10.15 13.62
C VAL A 47 15.49 8.93 13.49
N SER A 48 15.22 7.90 14.28
CA SER A 48 15.94 6.62 14.20
C SER A 48 15.85 6.01 12.80
N ALA A 49 16.95 5.39 12.37
CA ALA A 49 17.00 4.67 11.11
C ALA A 49 15.96 3.53 11.07
N VAL A 50 15.45 3.26 9.87
CA VAL A 50 14.51 2.15 9.62
C VAL A 50 15.23 0.90 9.13
N THR A 51 14.59 -0.25 9.32
CA THR A 51 15.03 -1.56 8.81
C THR A 51 13.99 -2.11 7.84
N PHE A 52 14.44 -2.77 6.78
CA PHE A 52 13.55 -3.36 5.78
C PHE A 52 13.38 -4.87 6.03
N LEU A 53 12.13 -5.31 6.04
CA LEU A 53 11.77 -6.74 6.01
C LEU A 53 11.00 -7.03 4.73
N VAL A 54 11.60 -7.82 3.84
CA VAL A 54 10.98 -8.17 2.55
C VAL A 54 10.43 -9.58 2.60
N GLY A 55 9.15 -9.74 2.30
CA GLY A 55 8.48 -11.04 2.37
C GLY A 55 7.01 -10.98 1.95
N ALA A 56 6.38 -12.14 1.84
CA ALA A 56 4.95 -12.22 1.59
C ALA A 56 4.18 -11.48 2.71
N GLN A 57 3.15 -10.74 2.34
CA GLN A 57 2.25 -10.05 3.27
C GLN A 57 0.81 -10.31 2.87
N ASP A 58 -0.04 -10.45 3.88
CA ASP A 58 -1.48 -10.56 3.69
C ASP A 58 -2.12 -9.17 3.50
N GLY A 59 -3.16 -9.12 2.65
CA GLY A 59 -3.96 -7.92 2.44
C GLY A 59 -3.55 -7.08 1.21
N PRO A 60 -4.30 -6.00 0.94
CA PRO A 60 -4.16 -5.22 -0.29
C PRO A 60 -2.95 -4.27 -0.29
N GLY A 61 -2.32 -4.02 0.86
CA GLY A 61 -1.15 -3.14 0.98
C GLY A 61 0.12 -3.73 0.38
N GLY A 62 0.96 -2.89 -0.23
CA GLY A 62 2.28 -3.26 -0.75
C GLY A 62 3.41 -3.12 0.29
N GLY A 63 3.21 -2.27 1.30
CA GLY A 63 4.12 -2.06 2.41
C GLY A 63 3.39 -1.55 3.66
N ALA A 64 4.12 -1.51 4.77
CA ALA A 64 3.68 -0.91 6.02
C ALA A 64 4.90 -0.58 6.89
N VAL A 65 4.88 0.55 7.60
CA VAL A 65 5.80 0.78 8.72
C VAL A 65 5.21 0.29 10.05
N ARG A 66 6.01 -0.48 10.79
CA ARG A 66 5.69 -1.08 12.09
C ARG A 66 6.46 -0.38 13.22
N PRO A 67 6.01 -0.53 14.49
CA PRO A 67 6.76 -0.05 15.64
C PRO A 67 8.22 -0.52 15.63
N GLY A 68 9.13 0.34 16.09
CA GLY A 68 10.57 0.08 16.05
C GLY A 68 11.24 0.38 14.70
N GLY A 69 10.54 1.02 13.76
CA GLY A 69 11.11 1.47 12.50
C GLY A 69 11.28 0.34 11.49
N ILE A 70 10.42 -0.68 11.54
CA ILE A 70 10.48 -1.82 10.62
C ILE A 70 9.53 -1.56 9.46
N ILE A 71 10.07 -1.37 8.26
CA ILE A 71 9.28 -1.27 7.04
C ILE A 71 9.16 -2.67 6.43
N THR A 72 7.94 -3.20 6.43
CA THR A 72 7.62 -4.48 5.78
C THR A 72 7.21 -4.23 4.34
N ILE A 73 7.79 -4.92 3.36
CA ILE A 73 7.49 -4.71 1.93
C ILE A 73 7.29 -6.06 1.21
N ARG A 74 6.30 -6.15 0.33
CA ARG A 74 6.17 -7.31 -0.55
C ARG A 74 7.23 -7.28 -1.67
N PRO A 75 7.79 -8.44 -2.09
CA PRO A 75 8.82 -8.48 -3.12
C PRO A 75 8.42 -7.81 -4.45
N ASP A 76 7.16 -7.91 -4.85
CA ASP A 76 6.64 -7.32 -6.10
C ASP A 76 6.74 -5.80 -6.13
N MET A 77 6.76 -5.14 -4.96
CA MET A 77 6.94 -3.68 -4.89
C MET A 77 8.36 -3.23 -5.23
N LEU A 78 9.33 -4.15 -5.25
CA LEU A 78 10.70 -3.88 -5.68
C LEU A 78 10.90 -4.06 -7.20
N GLU A 79 9.90 -4.58 -7.91
CA GLU A 79 9.96 -4.74 -9.36
C GLU A 79 9.96 -3.37 -10.08
N PRO A 80 10.56 -3.28 -11.27
CA PRO A 80 10.39 -2.12 -12.13
C PRO A 80 8.92 -1.94 -12.49
N LEU A 81 8.38 -0.73 -12.29
CA LEU A 81 7.05 -0.36 -12.78
C LEU A 81 7.16 0.51 -14.04
N PRO A 82 6.14 0.50 -14.92
CA PRO A 82 6.05 1.46 -16.01
C PRO A 82 6.09 2.91 -15.52
N ALA A 83 6.53 3.83 -16.38
CA ALA A 83 6.51 5.26 -16.06
C ALA A 83 5.10 5.73 -15.66
N GLY A 84 4.99 6.51 -14.57
CA GLY A 84 3.72 6.98 -14.02
C GLY A 84 3.07 6.05 -12.98
N GLN A 85 3.66 4.87 -12.73
CA GLN A 85 3.39 4.04 -11.56
C GLN A 85 4.60 4.13 -10.64
N SER A 86 4.39 4.21 -9.32
CA SER A 86 5.53 4.46 -8.44
C SER A 86 5.60 3.64 -7.16
N ARG A 87 6.53 2.70 -7.20
CA ARG A 87 7.13 2.10 -6.01
C ARG A 87 7.81 3.14 -5.09
N ASP A 88 8.38 4.21 -5.66
CA ASP A 88 9.11 5.23 -4.89
C ASP A 88 8.17 6.10 -4.05
N PHE A 89 6.96 6.41 -4.55
CA PHE A 89 5.95 7.08 -3.73
C PHE A 89 5.48 6.17 -2.59
N LEU A 90 5.29 4.87 -2.83
CA LEU A 90 4.98 3.94 -1.73
C LEU A 90 6.04 4.00 -0.64
N LEU A 91 7.34 3.93 -0.98
CA LEU A 91 8.37 4.06 0.05
C LEU A 91 8.29 5.39 0.77
N ALA A 92 8.10 6.49 0.03
CA ALA A 92 8.01 7.82 0.61
C ALA A 92 6.82 7.93 1.58
N HIS A 93 5.69 7.29 1.27
CA HIS A 93 4.51 7.17 2.12
C HIS A 93 4.80 6.39 3.40
N GLU A 94 5.44 5.24 3.32
CA GLU A 94 5.80 4.47 4.52
C GLU A 94 6.83 5.19 5.40
N LEU A 95 7.77 5.91 4.78
CA LEU A 95 8.70 6.78 5.52
C LEU A 95 7.99 7.97 6.15
N ALA A 96 6.97 8.53 5.48
CA ALA A 96 6.14 9.61 6.03
C ALA A 96 5.47 9.16 7.33
N HIS A 97 4.90 7.96 7.33
CA HIS A 97 4.35 7.38 8.55
C HIS A 97 5.40 7.25 9.66
N TRP A 98 6.65 6.89 9.35
CA TRP A 98 7.70 6.83 10.36
C TRP A 98 8.07 8.20 10.94
N VAL A 99 8.35 9.18 10.08
CA VAL A 99 8.82 10.50 10.51
C VAL A 99 7.73 11.29 11.25
N LEU A 100 6.46 11.05 10.93
CA LEU A 100 5.31 11.65 11.63
C LEU A 100 4.91 10.88 12.90
N GLY A 101 5.55 9.74 13.19
CA GLY A 101 5.20 8.91 14.36
C GLY A 101 3.88 8.12 14.19
N HIS A 102 3.43 7.91 12.95
CA HIS A 102 2.22 7.17 12.60
C HIS A 102 2.44 5.64 12.51
N ALA A 103 3.51 5.10 13.08
CA ALA A 103 3.81 3.67 13.01
C ALA A 103 2.56 2.81 13.32
N TYR A 104 2.20 1.92 12.39
CA TYR A 104 0.91 1.24 12.45
C TYR A 104 0.80 0.42 13.73
N ARG A 105 -0.13 0.85 14.60
CA ARG A 105 -0.56 0.13 15.81
C ARG A 105 -2.05 -0.05 15.71
N ARG A 106 -2.48 -1.25 15.33
CA ARG A 106 -3.84 -1.67 15.62
C ARG A 106 -3.85 -2.13 17.08
N PRO A 107 -4.62 -1.48 17.99
CA PRO A 107 -4.79 -1.98 19.34
C PRO A 107 -5.35 -3.41 19.28
N PRO A 108 -4.82 -4.35 20.08
CA PRO A 108 -5.27 -5.75 20.04
C PRO A 108 -6.71 -5.94 20.54
N ASP A 109 -7.28 -4.97 21.25
CA ASP A 109 -8.46 -5.20 22.11
C ASP A 109 -9.63 -4.25 21.82
N GLU A 110 -9.44 -3.23 20.96
CA GLU A 110 -10.50 -2.28 20.63
C GLU A 110 -11.17 -2.68 19.31
N ALA A 111 -12.48 -2.95 19.37
CA ALA A 111 -13.31 -2.89 18.18
C ALA A 111 -13.05 -1.53 17.51
N ALA A 112 -12.75 -1.53 16.20
CA ALA A 112 -12.49 -0.30 15.46
C ALA A 112 -13.63 0.69 15.73
N THR A 113 -13.34 1.72 16.52
CA THR A 113 -14.31 2.78 16.79
C THR A 113 -14.32 3.71 15.58
N ALA A 114 -15.45 4.34 15.30
CA ALA A 114 -15.52 5.35 14.23
C ALA A 114 -14.45 6.45 14.42
N THR A 115 -14.11 6.78 15.67
CA THR A 115 -13.04 7.72 16.01
C THR A 115 -11.67 7.24 15.55
N TRP A 116 -11.35 5.96 15.77
CA TRP A 116 -10.08 5.39 15.34
C TRP A 116 -9.95 5.41 13.81
N GLU A 117 -11.03 5.07 13.08
CA GLU A 117 -11.02 5.10 11.61
C GLU A 117 -10.78 6.50 11.05
N VAL A 118 -11.43 7.52 11.63
CA VAL A 118 -11.21 8.93 11.24
C VAL A 118 -9.77 9.35 11.51
N GLU A 119 -9.20 8.95 12.66
CA GLU A 119 -7.81 9.25 12.98
C GLU A 119 -6.83 8.57 12.01
N GLN A 120 -7.05 7.29 11.68
CA GLN A 120 -6.21 6.60 10.70
C GLN A 120 -6.31 7.24 9.32
N GLN A 121 -7.51 7.59 8.86
CA GLN A 121 -7.67 8.30 7.58
C GLN A 121 -6.89 9.61 7.57
N ARG A 122 -6.94 10.39 8.65
CA ARG A 122 -6.15 11.62 8.75
C ARG A 122 -4.65 11.34 8.66
N ARG A 123 -4.16 10.30 9.34
CA ARG A 123 -2.74 9.90 9.28
C ARG A 123 -2.30 9.50 7.88
N GLU A 124 -3.16 8.82 7.10
CA GLU A 124 -2.88 8.50 5.69
C GLU A 124 -2.83 9.75 4.80
N LEU A 125 -3.73 10.71 5.02
CA LEU A 125 -3.72 11.99 4.29
C LEU A 125 -2.47 12.82 4.60
N ASP A 126 -2.11 12.93 5.88
CA ASP A 126 -0.89 13.60 6.33
C ASP A 126 0.36 12.90 5.75
N ALA A 127 0.38 11.57 5.72
CA ALA A 127 1.47 10.79 5.13
C ALA A 127 1.61 11.03 3.61
N ASN A 128 0.50 11.08 2.87
CA ASN A 128 0.49 11.42 1.45
C ASN A 128 1.10 12.79 1.18
N ALA A 129 0.74 13.80 1.99
CA ALA A 129 1.28 15.14 1.86
C ALA A 129 2.78 15.20 2.19
N GLU A 130 3.21 14.51 3.26
CA GLU A 130 4.61 14.50 3.68
C GLU A 130 5.51 13.67 2.74
N ALA A 131 4.96 12.64 2.09
CA ALA A 131 5.65 11.84 1.09
C ALA A 131 6.23 12.69 -0.06
N VAL A 132 5.57 13.80 -0.44
CA VAL A 132 6.11 14.74 -1.44
C VAL A 132 7.40 15.41 -0.96
N LYS A 133 7.47 15.83 0.31
CA LYS A 133 8.71 16.39 0.89
C LYS A 133 9.79 15.32 1.00
N ILE A 134 9.41 14.10 1.40
CA ILE A 134 10.32 12.97 1.48
C ILE A 134 10.89 12.60 0.12
N LEU A 135 10.12 12.68 -0.97
CA LEU A 135 10.65 12.51 -2.32
C LEU A 135 11.67 13.60 -2.67
N ALA A 136 11.43 14.85 -2.28
CA ALA A 136 12.38 15.93 -2.48
C ALA A 136 13.68 15.73 -1.67
N VAL A 137 13.58 15.29 -0.42
CA VAL A 137 14.75 15.02 0.45
C VAL A 137 15.49 13.76 0.01
N GLY A 138 14.77 12.66 -0.15
CA GLY A 138 15.29 11.32 -0.35
C GLY A 138 15.83 11.09 -1.75
N TRP A 139 15.20 11.66 -2.78
CA TRP A 139 15.61 11.54 -4.18
C TRP A 139 16.16 12.84 -4.79
N HIS A 140 16.24 13.93 -4.02
CA HIS A 140 16.68 15.24 -4.51
C HIS A 140 15.83 15.75 -5.69
N TRP A 141 14.53 15.44 -5.67
CA TRP A 141 13.60 15.96 -6.65
C TRP A 141 13.19 17.39 -6.31
N THR A 142 12.79 18.14 -7.34
CA THR A 142 12.05 19.39 -7.10
C THR A 142 10.69 19.05 -6.53
N GLU A 143 10.13 19.95 -5.71
CA GLU A 143 8.78 19.77 -5.16
C GLU A 143 7.75 19.53 -6.27
N ARG A 144 7.81 20.30 -7.37
CA ARG A 144 6.95 20.10 -8.55
C ARG A 144 7.01 18.66 -9.07
N ARG A 145 8.21 18.10 -9.22
CA ARG A 145 8.36 16.71 -9.70
C ARG A 145 7.79 15.72 -8.67
N ALA A 146 8.09 15.91 -7.39
CA ALA A 146 7.58 15.05 -6.33
C ALA A 146 6.05 15.07 -6.24
N PHE A 147 5.44 16.26 -6.30
CA PHE A 147 3.99 16.44 -6.29
C PHE A 147 3.32 15.72 -7.46
N PHE A 148 3.75 15.99 -8.70
CA PHE A 148 3.13 15.34 -9.88
C PHE A 148 3.30 13.83 -9.88
N HIS A 149 4.39 13.35 -9.29
CA HIS A 149 4.66 11.94 -9.14
C HIS A 149 3.74 11.28 -8.10
N ALA A 150 3.54 11.92 -6.94
CA ALA A 150 2.56 11.51 -5.94
C ALA A 150 1.13 11.52 -6.50
N HIS A 151 0.75 12.61 -7.18
CA HIS A 151 -0.56 12.76 -7.82
C HIS A 151 -0.82 11.65 -8.85
N ALA A 152 0.16 11.36 -9.73
CA ALA A 152 0.07 10.27 -10.69
C ALA A 152 -0.06 8.87 -10.03
N TYR A 153 0.62 8.66 -8.91
CA TYR A 153 0.49 7.43 -8.13
C TYR A 153 -0.94 7.26 -7.59
N LEU A 154 -1.49 8.28 -6.93
CA LEU A 154 -2.85 8.22 -6.38
C LEU A 154 -3.91 8.01 -7.47
N TRP A 155 -3.72 8.59 -8.66
CA TRP A 155 -4.57 8.30 -9.82
C TRP A 155 -4.46 6.84 -10.30
N THR A 156 -3.26 6.25 -10.26
CA THR A 156 -3.08 4.82 -10.56
C THR A 156 -3.77 3.95 -9.53
N TYR A 157 -3.61 4.28 -8.24
CA TYR A 157 -4.30 3.61 -7.14
C TYR A 157 -5.83 3.66 -7.33
N ARG A 158 -6.39 4.84 -7.58
CA ARG A 158 -7.82 5.01 -7.90
C ARG A 158 -8.26 4.10 -9.05
N ARG A 159 -7.54 4.10 -10.18
CA ARG A 159 -7.88 3.25 -11.34
C ARG A 159 -7.87 1.77 -10.96
N GLY A 160 -6.90 1.34 -10.17
CA GLY A 160 -6.84 -0.04 -9.66
C GLY A 160 -8.04 -0.40 -8.77
N VAL A 161 -8.41 0.48 -7.84
CA VAL A 161 -9.57 0.29 -6.96
C VAL A 161 -10.87 0.23 -7.76
N VAL A 162 -11.07 1.17 -8.69
CA VAL A 162 -12.23 1.20 -9.61
C VAL A 162 -12.34 -0.11 -10.40
N ALA A 163 -11.21 -0.58 -10.94
CA ALA A 163 -11.14 -1.80 -11.73
C ALA A 163 -11.17 -3.08 -10.86
N ARG A 164 -11.27 -2.96 -9.54
CA ARG A 164 -11.22 -4.07 -8.56
C ARG A 164 -9.95 -4.94 -8.68
N GLN A 165 -8.86 -4.34 -9.16
CA GLN A 165 -7.56 -5.00 -9.30
C GLN A 165 -6.75 -4.94 -8.00
N ILE A 166 -7.04 -3.95 -7.16
CA ILE A 166 -6.48 -3.78 -5.82
C ILE A 166 -7.60 -3.46 -4.83
N GLY A 167 -7.47 -3.93 -3.60
CA GLY A 167 -8.35 -3.53 -2.50
C GLY A 167 -7.92 -2.19 -1.90
N VAL A 168 -8.81 -1.57 -1.12
CA VAL A 168 -8.46 -0.40 -0.29
C VAL A 168 -7.78 -0.88 0.98
N PRO A 169 -6.52 -0.49 1.26
CA PRO A 169 -5.85 -0.87 2.51
C PRO A 169 -6.54 -0.26 3.73
N ALA A 170 -6.45 -0.97 4.86
CA ALA A 170 -7.03 -0.49 6.11
C ALA A 170 -6.42 0.86 6.51
N GLY A 171 -7.25 1.80 6.94
CA GLY A 171 -6.84 3.17 7.28
C GLY A 171 -7.01 4.16 6.14
N HIS A 172 -6.94 3.72 4.87
CA HIS A 172 -7.18 4.61 3.73
C HIS A 172 -8.67 4.97 3.59
N PRO A 173 -8.99 6.20 3.12
CA PRO A 173 -10.35 6.57 2.76
C PRO A 173 -10.98 5.58 1.77
N PRO A 174 -12.25 5.18 1.97
CA PRO A 174 -12.95 4.29 1.03
C PRO A 174 -13.08 4.86 -0.38
N ASP A 175 -13.15 6.19 -0.52
CA ASP A 175 -13.09 6.90 -1.80
C ASP A 175 -11.65 7.41 -2.05
N PRO A 176 -10.90 6.85 -3.02
CA PRO A 176 -9.56 7.30 -3.36
C PRO A 176 -9.47 8.76 -3.83
N CYS A 177 -10.58 9.38 -4.27
CA CYS A 177 -10.57 10.79 -4.62
C CYS A 177 -10.35 11.71 -3.41
N VAL A 178 -10.65 11.26 -2.19
CA VAL A 178 -10.38 12.00 -0.96
C VAL A 178 -8.87 12.26 -0.84
N GLU A 179 -8.05 11.23 -1.07
CA GLU A 179 -6.58 11.35 -1.01
C GLU A 179 -6.03 12.29 -2.07
N ILE A 180 -6.52 12.20 -3.32
CA ILE A 180 -6.07 13.06 -4.43
C ILE A 180 -6.39 14.52 -4.15
N ASN A 181 -7.63 14.80 -3.74
CA ASN A 181 -8.07 16.18 -3.49
C ASN A 181 -7.43 16.76 -2.23
N ASP A 182 -7.15 15.93 -1.22
CA ASP A 182 -6.40 16.37 -0.04
C ASP A 182 -4.95 16.74 -0.37
N LEU A 183 -4.27 15.94 -1.20
CA LEU A 183 -2.92 16.26 -1.67
C LEU A 183 -2.89 17.60 -2.40
N ILE A 184 -3.87 17.88 -3.27
CA ILE A 184 -3.97 19.16 -3.99
C ILE A 184 -4.19 20.32 -3.00
N ARG A 185 -5.00 20.13 -1.94
CA ARG A 185 -5.21 21.15 -0.91
C ARG A 185 -3.92 21.48 -0.14
N HIS A 186 -3.08 20.49 0.14
CA HIS A 186 -1.80 20.68 0.82
C HIS A 186 -0.75 21.41 -0.05
N TYR A 187 -0.86 21.32 -1.37
CA TYR A 187 0.07 21.97 -2.31
C TYR A 187 -0.65 22.96 -3.25
N PRO A 188 -1.12 24.12 -2.73
CA PRO A 188 -1.97 25.05 -3.47
C PRO A 188 -1.28 25.65 -4.71
N ALA A 189 0.05 25.69 -4.75
CA ALA A 189 0.84 26.14 -5.90
C ALA A 189 0.58 25.33 -7.18
N TYR A 190 0.07 24.10 -7.06
CA TYR A 190 -0.20 23.21 -8.19
C TYR A 190 -1.71 23.01 -8.45
N ARG A 191 -2.59 23.66 -7.68
CA ARG A 191 -4.05 23.45 -7.76
C ARG A 191 -4.63 23.67 -9.15
N ASP A 192 -4.15 24.68 -9.88
CA ASP A 192 -4.69 25.04 -11.18
C ASP A 192 -4.22 24.14 -12.34
N ILE A 193 -3.17 23.34 -12.09
CA ILE A 193 -2.55 22.46 -13.08
C ILE A 193 -2.70 20.97 -12.72
N ALA A 194 -3.16 20.66 -11.51
CA ALA A 194 -3.46 19.30 -11.06
C ALA A 194 -4.91 18.94 -11.43
N GLU A 195 -5.10 17.72 -11.94
CA GLU A 195 -6.44 17.20 -12.18
C GLU A 195 -7.12 16.84 -10.85
N ASN A 196 -8.19 17.55 -10.51
CA ASN A 196 -9.05 17.20 -9.37
C ASN A 196 -9.77 15.89 -9.63
N CYS A 197 -10.00 15.13 -8.57
CA CYS A 197 -10.71 13.87 -8.65
C CYS A 197 -12.20 14.07 -8.36
N PRO A 198 -13.11 13.77 -9.30
CA PRO A 198 -14.53 13.76 -9.00
C PRO A 198 -14.82 12.59 -8.06
N SER A 199 -15.10 12.89 -6.79
CA SER A 199 -15.52 11.90 -5.80
C SER A 199 -16.70 11.11 -6.35
N TRP A 200 -16.79 9.83 -5.97
CA TRP A 200 -17.95 9.05 -6.34
C TRP A 200 -19.21 9.73 -5.78
N PRO A 201 -20.35 9.76 -6.51
CA PRO A 201 -21.62 10.00 -5.84
C PRO A 201 -21.81 8.90 -4.78
N GLU A 202 -22.47 9.21 -3.67
CA GLU A 202 -22.69 8.29 -2.54
C GLU A 202 -23.01 6.84 -2.98
N PRO A 203 -22.53 5.82 -2.25
CA PRO A 203 -22.32 4.53 -2.86
C PRO A 203 -23.63 3.75 -3.04
N ARG A 204 -23.91 3.38 -4.29
CA ARG A 204 -24.86 2.31 -4.68
C ARG A 204 -24.51 0.91 -4.11
N TRP A 205 -23.55 0.79 -3.19
CA TRP A 205 -23.20 -0.48 -2.55
C TRP A 205 -24.32 -1.02 -1.63
N VAL A 206 -25.30 -0.20 -1.26
CA VAL A 206 -26.48 -0.63 -0.49
C VAL A 206 -27.44 -1.50 -1.33
N GLU A 207 -27.39 -1.46 -2.67
CA GLU A 207 -28.31 -2.23 -3.52
C GLU A 207 -27.94 -3.71 -3.69
N HIS A 208 -26.79 -4.17 -3.18
CA HIS A 208 -26.35 -5.56 -3.34
C HIS A 208 -26.39 -6.41 -2.07
N VAL A 209 -26.74 -5.82 -0.92
CA VAL A 209 -26.96 -6.57 0.34
C VAL A 209 -28.43 -6.98 0.50
N GLY A 210 -29.37 -6.32 -0.17
CA GLY A 210 -30.82 -6.57 -0.03
C GLY A 210 -31.44 -7.62 -0.97
N ARG A 211 -30.68 -8.29 -1.84
CA ARG A 211 -31.24 -9.22 -2.85
C ARG A 211 -30.80 -10.68 -2.68
N ARG A 212 -30.60 -11.13 -1.43
CA ARG A 212 -30.38 -12.55 -1.08
C ARG A 212 -31.33 -13.11 -0.01
N GLU A 213 -32.39 -12.40 0.34
CA GLU A 213 -33.45 -12.91 1.22
C GLU A 213 -34.84 -12.70 0.62
N SER A 214 -35.14 -13.36 -0.52
CA SER A 214 -36.53 -13.51 -0.96
C SER A 214 -36.79 -14.81 -1.73
N SER A 215 -35.96 -15.84 -1.54
CA SER A 215 -36.12 -17.13 -2.23
C SER A 215 -36.08 -18.34 -1.30
N LEU A 216 -36.75 -18.25 -0.16
CA LEU A 216 -37.20 -19.39 0.66
C LEU A 216 -38.44 -18.85 1.40
N SER A 217 -39.68 -19.12 1.01
CA SER A 217 -40.32 -20.41 1.18
C SER A 217 -41.68 -20.39 0.47
N ALA A 218 -41.94 -21.38 -0.38
CA ALA A 218 -43.29 -21.83 -0.66
C ALA A 218 -43.44 -23.22 -0.03
N PRO A 219 -44.48 -23.45 0.78
CA PRO A 219 -45.09 -24.77 0.85
C PRO A 219 -46.44 -24.70 0.13
N ALA A 220 -46.56 -25.49 -0.93
CA ALA A 220 -47.85 -25.94 -1.39
C ALA A 220 -48.33 -27.04 -0.42
N ILE A 221 -49.47 -26.84 0.23
CA ILE A 221 -50.36 -27.94 0.62
C ILE A 221 -51.79 -27.48 0.38
N ASP A 222 -52.45 -28.23 -0.50
CA ASP A 222 -53.85 -28.19 -0.87
C ASP A 222 -54.70 -28.97 0.17
N ALA A 223 -55.97 -28.60 0.32
CA ALA A 223 -57.13 -29.42 0.76
C ALA A 223 -58.13 -28.65 1.66
N ARG A 224 -59.21 -28.13 1.06
CA ARG A 224 -60.60 -28.63 1.21
C ARG A 224 -61.57 -27.79 0.41
#